data_AF-A0A5C2S8T5-F1
#
_entry.id   AF-A0A5C2S8T5-F1
#
_cell.length_a   1.000
_cell.length_b   1.000
_cell.length_c   1.000
_cell.angle_alpha   90.00
_cell.angle_beta   90.00
_cell.angle_gamma   90.00
#
_symmetry.space_group_name_H-M   'P 1'
#
loop_
_entity.id
_entity.type
_entity.pdbx_description
1 polymer ?
#
loop_
_entity_poly.entity_id
_entity_poly.type
_entity_poly.pdbx_seq_one_letter_code
_entity_poly.pdbx_strand_id
1 'polypeptide(L)'
;MPQCQARAIEGVDPQERCTMSAQAPELYCPEHTAEAARLADAYKKAQNEADALSVLVEDIGTKDVLEQSHNVDETSTAAAVLKAYTDRLDSMIKAAELYQVRFGAQSRHDGRASMESVSELEKKRDDALKVLAKAEFWKSVLKGLEPQSTFGPVPVSVQMQASAERCQAYLETEGCTRCPDPAAEGRRFCPAHDAQHRASLTGVEKARVQCHEFLDDYEGAFGSGSRGENIKLLQKYAVSVRSVMEHLEAHQQQYRCKTGEQHKKEMDDLTEKRRKVFSKLDDLVLFENVVYLVKKAAPFCSIGFFVLLLCIVLNQ
;
A
#
# COMPACT_ATOMS: atom_id res chain seq x y z
N MET A 1 -20.46 -48.51 27.68
CA MET A 1 -19.52 -47.91 26.72
C MET A 1 -19.32 -46.45 27.10
N PRO A 2 -18.10 -45.88 26.99
CA PRO A 2 -17.92 -44.46 27.24
C PRO A 2 -18.82 -43.66 26.27
N GLN A 3 -19.47 -42.60 26.77
CA GLN A 3 -20.27 -41.70 25.93
C GLN A 3 -19.35 -40.71 25.21
N CYS A 4 -19.74 -40.33 24.00
CA CYS A 4 -19.06 -39.29 23.23
C CYS A 4 -19.05 -37.97 24.00
N GLN A 5 -17.86 -37.35 24.11
CA GLN A 5 -17.69 -36.10 24.85
C GLN A 5 -18.01 -34.83 24.03
N ALA A 6 -18.33 -34.98 22.74
CA ALA A 6 -18.67 -33.86 21.86
C ALA A 6 -20.11 -33.36 22.08
N ARG A 7 -20.36 -32.10 21.73
CA ARG A 7 -21.71 -31.50 21.73
C ARG A 7 -22.49 -31.82 20.46
N ALA A 8 -23.81 -31.96 20.60
CA ALA A 8 -24.72 -32.39 19.54
C ALA A 8 -24.75 -31.45 18.32
N ILE A 9 -24.81 -32.04 17.11
CA ILE A 9 -24.85 -31.34 15.80
C ILE A 9 -26.17 -30.55 15.63
N GLU A 10 -26.14 -29.48 14.84
CA GLU A 10 -27.23 -28.50 14.62
C GLU A 10 -28.64 -29.10 14.60
N GLY A 11 -29.58 -28.47 15.32
CA GLY A 11 -31.00 -28.84 15.40
C GLY A 11 -31.48 -29.20 16.82
N VAL A 12 -30.55 -29.37 17.75
CA VAL A 12 -30.79 -29.58 19.19
C VAL A 12 -29.96 -28.55 19.96
N ASP A 13 -30.41 -28.14 21.14
CA ASP A 13 -29.77 -27.09 21.95
C ASP A 13 -28.23 -27.25 21.96
N PRO A 14 -27.44 -26.23 21.55
CA PRO A 14 -25.97 -26.29 21.47
C PRO A 14 -25.25 -26.68 22.78
N GLN A 15 -25.98 -26.85 23.87
CA GLN A 15 -25.51 -27.35 25.15
C GLN A 15 -25.67 -28.88 25.35
N GLU A 16 -26.45 -29.56 24.51
CA GLU A 16 -26.67 -31.01 24.65
C GLU A 16 -25.47 -31.82 24.15
N ARG A 17 -25.15 -32.91 24.86
CA ARG A 17 -24.04 -33.82 24.52
C ARG A 17 -24.50 -34.87 23.51
N CYS A 18 -23.57 -35.33 22.69
CA CYS A 18 -23.80 -36.44 21.79
C CYS A 18 -24.20 -37.70 22.57
N THR A 19 -25.29 -38.35 22.15
CA THR A 19 -25.81 -39.58 22.77
C THR A 19 -25.14 -40.85 22.26
N MET A 20 -24.28 -40.76 21.24
CA MET A 20 -23.54 -41.89 20.67
C MET A 20 -22.44 -42.38 21.62
N SER A 21 -22.11 -43.67 21.50
CA SER A 21 -20.99 -44.26 22.24
C SER A 21 -19.65 -43.91 21.59
N ALA A 22 -18.66 -43.53 22.40
CA ALA A 22 -17.28 -43.38 21.97
C ALA A 22 -16.63 -44.76 21.78
N GLN A 23 -15.66 -44.85 20.87
CA GLN A 23 -14.86 -46.05 20.67
C GLN A 23 -13.59 -45.95 21.50
N ALA A 24 -13.45 -46.76 22.57
CA ALA A 24 -12.21 -46.80 23.33
C ALA A 24 -11.03 -47.20 22.42
N PRO A 25 -9.87 -46.52 22.50
CA PRO A 25 -9.43 -45.54 23.52
C PRO A 25 -9.83 -44.08 23.26
N GLU A 26 -10.59 -43.79 22.20
CA GLU A 26 -10.94 -42.43 21.81
C GLU A 26 -12.04 -41.80 22.68
N LEU A 27 -12.03 -40.47 22.75
CA LEU A 27 -12.98 -39.64 23.51
C LEU A 27 -14.29 -39.38 22.77
N TYR A 28 -14.33 -39.67 21.46
CA TYR A 28 -15.44 -39.32 20.58
C TYR A 28 -15.99 -40.55 19.83
N CYS A 29 -17.22 -40.44 19.32
CA CYS A 29 -17.74 -41.43 18.37
C CYS A 29 -17.07 -41.21 16.99
N PRO A 30 -17.13 -42.18 16.07
CA PRO A 30 -16.43 -42.11 14.77
C PRO A 30 -16.75 -40.83 13.97
N GLU A 31 -18.01 -40.37 14.01
CA GLU A 31 -18.44 -39.14 13.33
C GLU A 31 -17.75 -37.90 13.91
N HIS A 32 -17.76 -37.76 15.23
CA HIS A 32 -17.13 -36.65 15.93
C HIS A 32 -15.59 -36.72 15.90
N THR A 33 -15.00 -37.92 15.87
CA THR A 33 -13.56 -38.09 15.61
C THR A 33 -13.20 -37.57 14.21
N ALA A 34 -13.98 -37.93 13.19
CA ALA A 34 -13.76 -37.48 11.82
C ALA A 34 -13.99 -35.97 11.68
N GLU A 35 -15.00 -35.41 12.34
CA GLU A 35 -15.23 -33.97 12.36
C GLU A 35 -14.10 -33.20 13.07
N ALA A 36 -13.66 -33.68 14.24
CA ALA A 36 -12.54 -33.09 14.96
C ALA A 36 -11.25 -33.12 14.12
N ALA A 37 -10.99 -34.23 13.40
CA ALA A 37 -9.88 -34.33 12.47
C ALA A 37 -10.01 -33.33 11.31
N ARG A 38 -11.20 -33.23 10.69
CA ARG A 38 -11.48 -32.28 9.62
C ARG A 38 -11.27 -30.83 10.03
N LEU A 39 -11.72 -30.44 11.23
CA LEU A 39 -11.51 -29.08 11.75
C LEU A 39 -10.04 -28.81 12.06
N ALA A 40 -9.32 -29.79 12.63
CA ALA A 40 -7.89 -29.68 12.86
C ALA A 40 -7.08 -29.56 11.55
N ASP A 41 -7.45 -30.33 10.53
CA ASP A 41 -6.83 -30.26 9.21
C ASP A 41 -7.15 -28.93 8.52
N ALA A 42 -8.39 -28.42 8.64
CA ALA A 42 -8.77 -27.11 8.13
C ALA A 42 -7.98 -25.98 8.80
N TYR A 43 -7.84 -26.04 10.13
CA TYR A 43 -7.02 -25.10 10.89
C TYR A 43 -5.56 -25.15 10.43
N LYS A 44 -4.96 -26.35 10.38
CA LYS A 44 -3.55 -26.54 10.00
C LYS A 44 -3.28 -26.08 8.57
N LYS A 45 -4.22 -26.33 7.66
CA LYS A 45 -4.13 -25.84 6.28
C LYS A 45 -4.13 -24.32 6.25
N ALA A 46 -5.08 -23.67 6.94
CA ALA A 46 -5.16 -22.23 7.00
C ALA A 46 -3.92 -21.61 7.69
N GLN A 47 -3.40 -22.25 8.73
CA GLN A 47 -2.16 -21.88 9.40
C GLN A 47 -0.96 -21.92 8.47
N ASN A 48 -0.74 -23.03 7.76
CA ASN A 48 0.37 -23.14 6.81
C ASN A 48 0.29 -22.07 5.70
N GLU A 49 -0.93 -21.77 5.23
CA GLU A 49 -1.16 -20.72 4.23
C GLU A 49 -0.93 -19.32 4.82
N ALA A 50 -1.30 -19.08 6.08
CA ALA A 50 -1.03 -17.83 6.79
C ALA A 50 0.47 -17.64 7.07
N ASP A 51 1.17 -18.69 7.50
CA ASP A 51 2.62 -18.68 7.76
C ASP A 51 3.43 -18.42 6.48
N ALA A 52 2.96 -18.91 5.33
CA ALA A 52 3.59 -18.59 4.05
C ALA A 52 3.46 -17.10 3.68
N LEU A 53 2.40 -16.43 4.15
CA LEU A 53 2.13 -15.02 3.90
C LEU A 53 2.69 -14.09 4.99
N SER A 54 2.96 -14.60 6.19
CA SER A 54 3.39 -13.80 7.34
C SER A 54 4.70 -13.05 7.09
N VAL A 55 5.65 -13.69 6.39
CA VAL A 55 6.94 -13.07 5.99
C VAL A 55 6.69 -11.82 5.13
N LEU A 56 5.74 -11.90 4.18
CA LEU A 56 5.40 -10.76 3.32
C LEU A 56 4.64 -9.68 4.11
N VAL A 57 3.78 -10.07 5.04
CA VAL A 57 3.03 -9.14 5.90
C VAL A 57 3.95 -8.39 6.87
N GLU A 58 4.97 -9.04 7.40
CA GLU A 58 6.00 -8.41 8.24
C GLU A 58 6.78 -7.36 7.44
N ASP A 59 7.24 -7.69 6.23
CA ASP A 59 7.91 -6.76 5.33
C ASP A 59 7.01 -5.56 4.97
N ILE A 60 5.74 -5.79 4.64
CA ILE A 60 4.76 -4.72 4.36
C ILE A 60 4.47 -3.87 5.60
N GLY A 61 4.48 -4.48 6.78
CA GLY A 61 4.20 -3.86 8.07
C GLY A 61 5.35 -3.02 8.63
N THR A 62 6.57 -3.17 8.09
CA THR A 62 7.65 -2.23 8.40
C THR A 62 7.26 -0.82 7.92
N LYS A 63 7.48 0.17 8.81
CA LYS A 63 6.72 1.43 8.82
C LYS A 63 6.85 2.30 7.56
N ASP A 64 7.77 1.99 6.66
CA ASP A 64 8.07 2.85 5.52
C ASP A 64 7.70 2.25 4.16
N VAL A 65 7.44 0.93 4.03
CA VAL A 65 7.28 0.28 2.71
C VAL A 65 6.01 0.73 1.99
N LEU A 66 4.88 0.87 2.69
CA LEU A 66 3.62 1.32 2.10
C LEU A 66 3.63 2.82 1.75
N GLU A 67 4.30 3.63 2.57
CA GLU A 67 4.40 5.10 2.38
C GLU A 67 5.45 5.46 1.32
N GLN A 68 6.49 4.64 1.17
CA GLN A 68 7.50 4.75 0.10
C GLN A 68 7.06 4.12 -1.22
N SER A 69 6.01 3.28 -1.23
CA SER A 69 5.51 2.69 -2.47
C SER A 69 5.05 3.80 -3.43
N HIS A 70 5.67 3.85 -4.61
CA HIS A 70 5.41 4.87 -5.64
C HIS A 70 4.50 4.35 -6.76
N ASN A 71 4.07 3.09 -6.66
CA ASN A 71 3.36 2.36 -7.70
C ASN A 71 2.06 1.74 -7.15
N VAL A 72 0.94 1.99 -7.83
CA VAL A 72 -0.37 1.41 -7.50
C VAL A 72 -0.36 -0.12 -7.55
N ASP A 73 0.44 -0.72 -8.43
CA ASP A 73 0.54 -2.19 -8.54
C ASP A 73 1.19 -2.80 -7.30
N GLU A 74 2.20 -2.14 -6.73
CA GLU A 74 2.88 -2.57 -5.51
C GLU A 74 1.94 -2.46 -4.31
N THR A 75 1.25 -1.33 -4.14
CA THR A 75 0.27 -1.15 -3.06
C THR A 75 -0.94 -2.05 -3.23
N SER A 76 -1.35 -2.34 -4.47
CA SER A 76 -2.42 -3.29 -4.79
C SER A 76 -2.04 -4.72 -4.46
N THR A 77 -0.79 -5.09 -4.75
CA THR A 77 -0.25 -6.41 -4.39
C THR A 77 -0.14 -6.55 -2.88
N ALA A 78 0.36 -5.53 -2.18
CA ALA A 78 0.42 -5.50 -0.72
C ALA A 78 -0.98 -5.64 -0.09
N ALA A 79 -1.98 -4.90 -0.59
CA ALA A 79 -3.37 -5.02 -0.14
C ALA A 79 -3.95 -6.43 -0.42
N ALA A 80 -3.63 -7.03 -1.57
CA ALA A 80 -4.07 -8.39 -1.88
C ALA A 80 -3.45 -9.45 -0.96
N VAL A 81 -2.15 -9.31 -0.65
CA VAL A 81 -1.44 -10.17 0.30
C VAL A 81 -2.02 -10.03 1.71
N LEU A 82 -2.22 -8.80 2.19
CA LEU A 82 -2.81 -8.54 3.50
C LEU A 82 -4.24 -9.09 3.60
N LYS A 83 -5.06 -8.92 2.56
CA LYS A 83 -6.40 -9.48 2.49
C LYS A 83 -6.39 -11.01 2.51
N ALA A 84 -5.52 -11.63 1.72
CA ALA A 84 -5.37 -13.08 1.72
C ALA A 84 -4.96 -13.59 3.11
N TYR A 85 -4.03 -12.90 3.78
CA TYR A 85 -3.60 -13.24 5.13
C TYR A 85 -4.74 -13.10 6.16
N THR A 86 -5.52 -12.01 6.12
CA THR A 86 -6.69 -11.85 7.00
C THR A 86 -7.75 -12.92 6.77
N ASP A 87 -8.01 -13.31 5.51
CA ASP A 87 -8.97 -14.38 5.18
C ASP A 87 -8.51 -15.75 5.75
N ARG A 88 -7.19 -15.99 5.80
CA ARG A 88 -6.64 -17.20 6.44
C ARG A 88 -6.75 -17.16 7.96
N LEU A 89 -6.49 -16.01 8.58
CA LEU A 89 -6.71 -15.83 10.02
C LEU A 89 -8.19 -16.03 10.40
N ASP A 90 -9.14 -15.50 9.62
CA ASP A 90 -10.58 -15.74 9.86
C ASP A 90 -10.95 -17.22 9.70
N SER A 91 -10.33 -17.92 8.73
CA SER A 91 -10.52 -19.37 8.57
C SER A 91 -9.98 -20.17 9.77
N MET A 92 -8.84 -19.75 10.33
CA MET A 92 -8.28 -20.33 11.56
C MET A 92 -9.17 -20.06 12.77
N ILE A 93 -9.63 -18.81 12.94
CA ILE A 93 -10.56 -18.42 14.02
C ILE A 93 -11.81 -19.27 13.95
N LYS A 94 -12.47 -19.34 12.78
CA LYS A 94 -13.69 -20.12 12.60
C LYS A 94 -13.49 -21.61 12.91
N ALA A 95 -12.37 -22.19 12.46
CA ALA A 95 -12.06 -23.59 12.77
C ALA A 95 -11.82 -23.81 14.27
N ALA A 96 -11.11 -22.89 14.93
CA ALA A 96 -10.81 -22.94 16.37
C ALA A 96 -12.08 -22.73 17.22
N GLU A 97 -12.94 -21.77 16.87
CA GLU A 97 -14.23 -21.53 17.54
C GLU A 97 -15.16 -22.73 17.41
N LEU A 98 -15.32 -23.26 16.19
CA LEU A 98 -16.13 -24.45 15.96
C LEU A 98 -15.58 -25.64 16.76
N TYR A 99 -14.26 -25.80 16.78
CA TYR A 99 -13.63 -26.85 17.57
C TYR A 99 -13.90 -26.65 19.08
N GLN A 100 -13.74 -25.44 19.60
CA GLN A 100 -13.94 -25.13 21.02
C GLN A 100 -15.39 -25.31 21.45
N VAL A 101 -16.35 -24.90 20.61
CA VAL A 101 -17.78 -25.08 20.87
C VAL A 101 -18.16 -26.56 20.86
N ARG A 102 -17.63 -27.33 19.90
CA ARG A 102 -17.99 -28.74 19.67
C ARG A 102 -17.30 -29.70 20.64
N PHE A 103 -16.03 -29.45 20.95
CA PHE A 103 -15.15 -30.39 21.65
C PHE A 103 -14.59 -29.83 22.97
N GLY A 104 -14.87 -28.56 23.28
CA GLY A 104 -14.36 -27.88 24.48
C GLY A 104 -12.99 -27.24 24.27
N ALA A 105 -12.49 -26.54 25.30
CA ALA A 105 -11.14 -25.98 25.27
C ALA A 105 -10.11 -27.12 25.15
N GLN A 106 -9.14 -26.97 24.24
CA GLN A 106 -8.06 -27.94 24.06
C GLN A 106 -7.34 -28.18 25.40
N SER A 107 -7.60 -29.32 26.03
CA SER A 107 -6.74 -29.82 27.08
C SER A 107 -5.43 -30.27 26.42
N ARG A 108 -4.29 -29.83 26.95
CA ARG A 108 -2.94 -30.15 26.43
C ARG A 108 -2.63 -31.65 26.28
N HIS A 109 -3.55 -32.53 26.65
CA HIS A 109 -3.38 -33.98 26.73
C HIS A 109 -3.68 -34.74 25.44
N ASP A 110 -4.33 -34.15 24.43
CA ASP A 110 -4.78 -34.91 23.25
C ASP A 110 -3.74 -35.04 22.12
N GLY A 111 -2.53 -34.49 22.28
CA GLY A 111 -1.45 -34.59 21.28
C GLY A 111 -1.78 -34.02 19.88
N ARG A 112 -3.01 -33.53 19.67
CA ARG A 112 -3.45 -32.82 18.47
C ARG A 112 -2.97 -31.37 18.55
N ALA A 113 -2.54 -30.85 17.40
CA ALA A 113 -1.86 -29.57 17.25
C ALA A 113 -2.41 -28.48 18.17
N SER A 114 -1.53 -27.90 18.99
CA SER A 114 -1.83 -26.74 19.83
C SER A 114 -2.33 -25.63 18.91
N MET A 115 -3.65 -25.40 18.90
CA MET A 115 -4.21 -24.26 18.19
C MET A 115 -3.84 -23.02 19.00
N GLU A 116 -3.38 -21.99 18.31
CA GLU A 116 -3.22 -20.66 18.90
C GLU A 116 -4.58 -20.19 19.44
N SER A 117 -4.58 -19.43 20.53
CA SER A 117 -5.83 -19.01 21.14
C SER A 117 -6.61 -18.10 20.19
N VAL A 118 -7.95 -18.19 20.21
CA VAL A 118 -8.82 -17.34 19.38
C VAL A 118 -8.48 -15.86 19.58
N SER A 119 -8.24 -15.44 20.82
CA SER A 119 -7.88 -14.05 21.14
C SER A 119 -6.56 -13.58 20.52
N GLU A 120 -5.54 -14.45 20.44
CA GLU A 120 -4.27 -14.13 19.77
C GLU A 120 -4.45 -14.02 18.25
N LEU A 121 -5.26 -14.91 17.66
CA LEU A 121 -5.59 -14.87 16.24
C LEU A 121 -6.41 -13.62 15.87
N GLU A 122 -7.40 -13.26 16.70
CA GLU A 122 -8.17 -12.03 16.55
C GLU A 122 -7.26 -10.80 16.60
N LYS A 123 -6.32 -10.76 17.55
CA LYS A 123 -5.35 -9.66 17.64
C LYS A 123 -4.49 -9.57 16.37
N LYS A 124 -3.95 -10.69 15.88
CA LYS A 124 -3.16 -10.74 14.62
C LYS A 124 -3.98 -10.25 13.43
N ARG A 125 -5.26 -10.65 13.36
CA ARG A 125 -6.17 -10.22 12.30
C ARG A 125 -6.43 -8.73 12.38
N ASP A 126 -6.74 -8.21 13.56
CA ASP A 126 -7.05 -6.80 13.77
C ASP A 126 -5.84 -5.91 13.46
N ASP A 127 -4.63 -6.35 13.81
CA ASP A 127 -3.39 -5.66 13.44
C ASP A 127 -3.14 -5.69 11.93
N ALA A 128 -3.35 -6.83 11.26
CA ALA A 128 -3.27 -6.93 9.80
C ALA A 128 -4.34 -6.07 9.09
N LEU A 129 -5.56 -6.00 9.62
CA LEU A 129 -6.64 -5.16 9.09
C LEU A 129 -6.30 -3.66 9.20
N LYS A 130 -5.61 -3.23 10.26
CA LYS A 130 -5.11 -1.85 10.35
C LYS A 130 -4.10 -1.54 9.26
N VAL A 131 -3.20 -2.47 8.95
CA VAL A 131 -2.22 -2.32 7.86
C VAL A 131 -2.92 -2.36 6.50
N LEU A 132 -3.91 -3.25 6.32
CA LEU A 132 -4.73 -3.31 5.10
C LEU A 132 -5.47 -2.00 4.87
N ALA A 133 -6.10 -1.43 5.90
CA ALA A 133 -6.79 -0.14 5.79
C ALA A 133 -5.84 0.98 5.34
N LYS A 134 -4.59 0.98 5.83
CA LYS A 134 -3.55 1.90 5.35
C LYS A 134 -3.18 1.61 3.89
N ALA A 135 -2.97 0.35 3.51
CA ALA A 135 -2.64 -0.03 2.14
C ALA A 135 -3.77 0.31 1.16
N GLU A 136 -5.04 0.11 1.52
CA GLU A 136 -6.20 0.48 0.72
C GLU A 136 -6.39 1.99 0.64
N PHE A 137 -6.11 2.71 1.72
CA PHE A 137 -6.06 4.16 1.73
C PHE A 137 -5.00 4.65 0.75
N TRP A 138 -3.76 4.16 0.84
CA TRP A 138 -2.68 4.54 -0.06
C TRP A 138 -2.92 4.11 -1.50
N LYS A 139 -3.50 2.93 -1.74
CA LYS A 139 -3.95 2.49 -3.05
C LYS A 139 -5.02 3.43 -3.61
N SER A 140 -5.96 3.92 -2.80
CA SER A 140 -7.00 4.85 -3.23
C SER A 140 -6.43 6.24 -3.48
N VAL A 141 -5.49 6.68 -2.65
CA VAL A 141 -4.71 7.90 -2.86
C VAL A 141 -3.93 7.79 -4.17
N LEU A 142 -3.18 6.71 -4.39
CA LEU A 142 -2.39 6.49 -5.59
C LEU A 142 -3.26 6.27 -6.85
N LYS A 143 -4.40 5.57 -6.76
CA LYS A 143 -5.40 5.48 -7.86
C LYS A 143 -6.07 6.81 -8.16
N GLY A 144 -6.29 7.64 -7.14
CA GLY A 144 -6.76 9.01 -7.32
C GLY A 144 -5.68 9.94 -7.90
N LEU A 145 -4.41 9.51 -7.82
CA LEU A 145 -3.25 10.15 -8.42
C LEU A 145 -2.86 9.51 -9.78
N GLU A 146 -3.46 8.39 -10.19
CA GLU A 146 -3.33 7.80 -11.52
C GLU A 146 -4.28 8.49 -12.50
N PRO A 147 -3.81 9.03 -13.64
CA PRO A 147 -4.68 9.16 -14.80
C PRO A 147 -5.02 7.74 -15.28
N GLN A 148 -6.24 7.51 -15.78
CA GLN A 148 -6.51 6.32 -16.59
C GLN A 148 -5.55 6.31 -17.79
N SER A 149 -4.44 5.61 -17.67
CA SER A 149 -3.51 5.35 -18.76
C SER A 149 -3.39 3.85 -18.90
N THR A 150 -4.08 3.33 -19.89
CA THR A 150 -3.69 2.11 -20.59
C THR A 150 -2.21 2.20 -21.02
N PHE A 151 -1.57 1.05 -21.23
CA PHE A 151 -0.28 0.81 -21.89
C PHE A 151 0.90 0.40 -20.98
N GLY A 152 1.40 -0.81 -21.26
CA GLY A 152 2.63 -1.39 -20.72
C GLY A 152 3.89 -1.02 -21.53
N PRO A 153 5.07 -1.52 -21.14
CA PRO A 153 6.35 -1.05 -21.63
C PRO A 153 6.74 -1.66 -22.98
N VAL A 154 7.19 -0.84 -23.93
CA VAL A 154 7.81 -1.29 -25.20
C VAL A 154 9.06 -0.44 -25.50
N PRO A 155 10.17 -1.04 -25.99
CA PRO A 155 11.47 -0.40 -26.01
C PRO A 155 11.68 0.53 -27.21
N VAL A 156 12.53 1.52 -26.97
CA VAL A 156 13.01 2.55 -27.89
C VAL A 156 13.73 1.91 -29.08
N SER A 157 13.18 2.09 -30.29
CA SER A 157 13.92 1.89 -31.54
C SER A 157 14.00 3.21 -32.30
N VAL A 158 15.24 3.68 -32.44
CA VAL A 158 15.62 4.83 -33.25
C VAL A 158 15.59 4.38 -34.71
N GLN A 159 14.76 5.03 -35.55
CA GLN A 159 15.08 5.10 -36.97
C GLN A 159 14.68 6.44 -37.57
N MET A 160 15.71 7.07 -38.10
CA MET A 160 15.76 8.36 -38.76
C MET A 160 15.95 8.04 -40.24
N GLN A 161 15.00 8.42 -41.11
CA GLN A 161 15.25 9.08 -42.40
C GLN A 161 13.99 9.24 -43.26
N ALA A 162 13.96 10.39 -43.94
CA ALA A 162 13.30 10.70 -45.22
C ALA A 162 11.76 10.71 -45.30
N SER A 163 11.17 11.88 -45.03
CA SER A 163 10.29 12.56 -46.00
C SER A 163 10.10 14.00 -45.57
N ALA A 164 10.23 14.94 -46.51
CA ALA A 164 9.89 16.33 -46.32
C ALA A 164 8.49 16.48 -45.68
N GLU A 165 8.38 17.44 -44.77
CA GLU A 165 7.13 18.06 -44.28
C GLU A 165 6.09 17.15 -43.62
N ARG A 166 6.45 16.10 -42.88
CA ARG A 166 5.47 15.40 -42.02
C ARG A 166 5.50 15.94 -40.59
N CYS A 167 4.32 16.00 -39.98
CA CYS A 167 4.15 16.36 -38.57
C CYS A 167 5.02 15.47 -37.67
N GLN A 168 5.74 16.09 -36.72
CA GLN A 168 6.64 15.38 -35.80
C GLN A 168 5.94 14.85 -34.53
N ALA A 169 4.64 15.08 -34.37
CA ALA A 169 3.86 14.59 -33.24
C ALA A 169 3.55 13.08 -33.34
N TYR A 170 3.43 12.43 -32.19
CA TYR A 170 3.07 11.02 -32.06
C TYR A 170 1.58 10.86 -31.74
N LEU A 171 0.92 9.86 -32.34
CA LEU A 171 -0.48 9.53 -32.10
C LEU A 171 -0.64 8.74 -30.79
N GLU A 172 -1.62 9.13 -29.98
CA GLU A 172 -1.91 8.52 -28.67
C GLU A 172 -2.45 7.09 -28.75
N THR A 173 -3.10 6.71 -29.86
CA THR A 173 -3.90 5.48 -29.92
C THR A 173 -3.17 4.23 -30.43
N GLU A 174 -1.97 4.33 -31.01
CA GLU A 174 -1.31 3.18 -31.66
C GLU A 174 0.22 3.24 -31.54
N GLY A 175 0.77 2.96 -30.36
CA GLY A 175 2.17 2.55 -30.22
C GLY A 175 3.22 3.52 -30.81
N CYS A 176 3.05 4.83 -30.63
CA CYS A 176 3.96 5.87 -31.12
C CYS A 176 4.17 5.86 -32.65
N THR A 177 3.09 5.72 -33.43
CA THR A 177 3.13 6.05 -34.86
C THR A 177 3.16 7.57 -35.06
N ARG A 178 3.93 8.04 -36.05
CA ARG A 178 3.99 9.47 -36.41
C ARG A 178 2.69 9.89 -37.07
N CYS A 179 2.26 11.11 -36.77
CA CYS A 179 1.14 11.75 -37.45
C CYS A 179 1.36 11.74 -38.98
N PRO A 180 0.39 11.25 -39.77
CA PRO A 180 0.50 11.18 -41.22
C PRO A 180 0.34 12.55 -41.90
N ASP A 181 -0.21 13.54 -41.19
CA ASP A 181 -0.53 14.86 -41.75
C ASP A 181 0.72 15.66 -42.07
N PRO A 182 0.70 16.44 -43.16
CA PRO A 182 1.79 17.33 -43.48
C PRO A 182 1.88 18.50 -42.49
N ALA A 183 3.11 18.92 -42.18
CA ALA A 183 3.38 20.17 -41.50
C ALA A 183 3.54 21.28 -42.54
N ALA A 184 3.04 22.48 -42.23
CA ALA A 184 3.29 23.65 -43.09
C ALA A 184 4.80 23.94 -43.18
N GLU A 185 5.24 24.53 -44.28
CA GLU A 185 6.64 24.87 -44.52
C GLU A 185 7.24 25.64 -43.33
N GLY A 186 8.39 25.17 -42.83
CA GLY A 186 9.06 25.74 -41.66
C GLY A 186 8.45 25.40 -40.30
N ARG A 187 7.37 24.61 -40.23
CA ARG A 187 6.76 24.18 -38.95
C ARG A 187 7.08 22.73 -38.61
N ARG A 188 7.16 22.44 -37.30
CA ARG A 188 7.37 21.09 -36.75
C ARG A 188 6.10 20.24 -36.73
N PHE A 189 4.94 20.86 -36.57
CA PHE A 189 3.66 20.19 -36.36
C PHE A 189 2.63 20.66 -37.40
N CYS A 190 1.66 19.80 -37.72
CA CYS A 190 0.47 20.21 -38.43
C CYS A 190 -0.37 21.16 -37.53
N PRO A 191 -1.31 21.96 -38.09
CA PRO A 191 -2.07 22.95 -37.31
C PRO A 191 -2.81 22.37 -36.10
N ALA A 192 -3.33 21.15 -36.20
CA ALA A 192 -4.00 20.47 -35.08
C ALA A 192 -3.03 20.14 -33.95
N HIS A 193 -1.89 19.53 -34.27
CA HIS A 193 -0.86 19.19 -33.27
C HIS A 193 -0.09 20.42 -32.77
N ASP A 194 -0.01 21.53 -33.52
CA ASP A 194 0.51 22.81 -33.01
C ASP A 194 -0.40 23.37 -31.91
N ALA A 195 -1.72 23.30 -32.09
CA ALA A 195 -2.69 23.71 -31.07
C ALA A 195 -2.62 22.81 -29.82
N GLN A 196 -2.53 21.49 -30.00
CA GLN A 196 -2.36 20.55 -28.89
C GLN A 196 -1.02 20.72 -28.17
N HIS A 197 0.07 20.93 -28.91
CA HIS A 197 1.39 21.22 -28.36
C HIS A 197 1.37 22.48 -27.48
N ARG A 198 0.72 23.55 -27.94
CA ARG A 198 0.52 24.79 -27.13
C ARG A 198 -0.33 24.55 -25.88
N ALA A 199 -1.40 23.76 -26.00
CA ALA A 199 -2.22 23.40 -24.86
C ALA A 199 -1.44 22.57 -23.82
N SER A 200 -0.63 21.61 -24.29
CA SER A 200 0.26 20.80 -23.48
C SER A 200 1.31 21.64 -22.76
N LEU A 201 1.97 22.58 -23.45
CA LEU A 201 2.91 23.53 -22.83
C LEU A 201 2.22 24.42 -21.79
N THR A 202 1.01 24.90 -22.06
CA THR A 202 0.21 25.65 -21.08
C THR A 202 -0.08 24.81 -19.84
N GLY A 203 -0.32 23.49 -20.00
CA GLY A 203 -0.48 22.55 -18.89
C GLY A 203 0.78 22.43 -18.03
N VAL A 204 1.95 22.25 -18.66
CA VAL A 204 3.25 22.23 -17.96
C VAL A 204 3.48 23.53 -17.20
N GLU A 205 3.21 24.68 -17.83
CA GLU A 205 3.43 25.98 -17.21
C GLU A 205 2.47 26.22 -16.03
N LYS A 206 1.20 25.85 -16.17
CA LYS A 206 0.23 25.92 -15.07
C LYS A 206 0.66 25.06 -13.88
N ALA A 207 1.14 23.85 -14.12
CA ALA A 207 1.66 22.98 -13.07
C ALA A 207 2.89 23.61 -12.38
N ARG A 208 3.78 24.26 -13.14
CA ARG A 208 4.94 24.96 -12.59
C ARG A 208 4.55 26.17 -11.73
N VAL A 209 3.59 26.97 -12.19
CA VAL A 209 3.06 28.11 -11.42
C VAL A 209 2.45 27.62 -10.11
N GLN A 210 1.59 26.61 -10.15
CA GLN A 210 1.02 26.02 -8.93
C GLN A 210 2.11 25.44 -8.01
N CYS A 211 3.13 24.83 -8.59
CA CYS A 211 4.27 24.34 -7.83
C CYS A 211 5.02 25.46 -7.11
N HIS A 212 5.22 26.60 -7.76
CA HIS A 212 5.82 27.78 -7.15
C HIS A 212 4.93 28.40 -6.09
N GLU A 213 3.63 28.55 -6.34
CA GLU A 213 2.67 29.08 -5.36
C GLU A 213 2.69 28.28 -4.05
N PHE A 214 2.70 26.94 -4.12
CA PHE A 214 2.78 26.11 -2.90
C PHE A 214 4.14 26.18 -2.19
N LEU A 215 5.22 26.45 -2.92
CA LEU A 215 6.53 26.70 -2.32
C LEU A 215 6.52 28.03 -1.57
N ASP A 216 6.00 29.09 -2.21
CA ASP A 216 5.90 30.43 -1.63
C ASP A 216 4.99 30.42 -0.39
N ASP A 217 3.85 29.72 -0.44
CA ASP A 217 2.96 29.51 0.70
C ASP A 217 3.70 28.81 1.86
N TYR A 218 4.46 27.76 1.55
CA TYR A 218 5.27 27.05 2.56
C TYR A 218 6.34 27.96 3.16
N GLU A 219 7.12 28.66 2.34
CA GLU A 219 8.20 29.53 2.80
C GLU A 219 7.67 30.72 3.60
N GLY A 220 6.51 31.27 3.24
CA GLY A 220 5.84 32.34 3.99
C GLY A 220 5.24 31.88 5.32
N ALA A 221 4.76 30.64 5.41
CA ALA A 221 4.25 30.05 6.65
C ALA A 221 5.37 29.45 7.52
N PHE A 222 6.56 29.23 6.97
CA PHE A 222 7.66 28.58 7.68
C PHE A 222 8.11 29.43 8.88
N GLY A 223 7.99 28.85 10.08
CA GLY A 223 8.35 29.51 11.34
C GLY A 223 7.26 30.39 11.97
N SER A 224 6.19 30.71 11.25
CA SER A 224 5.05 31.50 11.75
C SER A 224 3.75 30.69 11.86
N GLY A 225 3.58 29.66 11.01
CA GLY A 225 2.45 28.74 11.01
C GLY A 225 2.61 27.58 11.98
N SER A 226 1.49 26.89 12.28
CA SER A 226 1.55 25.67 13.06
C SER A 226 2.29 24.56 12.30
N ARG A 227 2.94 23.64 13.02
CA ARG A 227 3.66 22.52 12.37
C ARG A 227 2.75 21.68 11.47
N GLY A 228 1.52 21.43 11.89
CA GLY A 228 0.53 20.72 11.06
C GLY A 228 0.19 21.45 9.76
N GLU A 229 0.20 22.79 9.75
CA GLU A 229 0.07 23.57 8.52
C GLU A 229 1.31 23.45 7.63
N ASN A 230 2.51 23.51 8.21
CA ASN A 230 3.76 23.33 7.46
C ASN A 230 3.84 21.94 6.81
N ILE A 231 3.41 20.88 7.52
CA ILE A 231 3.31 19.52 6.97
C ILE A 231 2.35 19.51 5.77
N LYS A 232 1.15 20.11 5.90
CA LYS A 232 0.18 20.18 4.81
C LYS A 232 0.71 20.96 3.59
N LEU A 233 1.42 22.05 3.82
CA LEU A 233 2.00 22.86 2.74
C LEU A 233 3.13 22.12 2.02
N LEU A 234 4.01 21.44 2.75
CA LEU A 234 5.04 20.57 2.16
C LEU A 234 4.43 19.40 1.37
N GLN A 235 3.36 18.79 1.87
CA GLN A 235 2.63 17.75 1.13
C GLN A 235 2.05 18.29 -0.18
N LYS A 236 1.41 19.47 -0.15
CA LYS A 236 0.89 20.13 -1.36
C LYS A 236 2.01 20.43 -2.36
N TYR A 237 3.14 20.94 -1.88
CA TYR A 237 4.32 21.20 -2.70
C TYR A 237 4.91 19.92 -3.31
N ALA A 238 5.00 18.81 -2.55
CA ALA A 238 5.47 17.53 -3.07
C ALA A 238 4.56 17.00 -4.20
N VAL A 239 3.24 17.16 -4.04
CA VAL A 239 2.25 16.77 -5.06
C VAL A 239 2.36 17.63 -6.31
N SER A 240 2.56 18.95 -6.17
CA SER A 240 2.70 19.83 -7.33
C SER A 240 4.01 19.61 -8.09
N VAL A 241 5.13 19.31 -7.41
CA VAL A 241 6.37 18.88 -8.08
C VAL A 241 6.14 17.62 -8.92
N ARG A 242 5.37 16.64 -8.42
CA ARG A 242 5.00 15.44 -9.19
C ARG A 242 4.14 15.80 -10.41
N SER A 243 3.15 16.66 -10.25
CA SER A 243 2.31 17.12 -11.37
C SER A 243 3.15 17.77 -12.48
N VAL A 244 4.17 18.56 -12.13
CA VAL A 244 5.12 19.12 -13.11
C VAL A 244 5.87 18.00 -13.84
N MET A 245 6.36 16.99 -13.12
CA MET A 245 7.06 15.83 -13.71
C MET A 245 6.16 15.09 -14.71
N GLU A 246 4.90 14.84 -14.35
CA GLU A 246 3.92 14.13 -15.19
C GLU A 246 3.61 14.91 -16.47
N HIS A 247 3.30 16.20 -16.34
CA HIS A 247 3.05 17.05 -17.51
C HIS A 247 4.27 17.15 -18.42
N LEU A 248 5.47 17.22 -17.83
CA LEU A 248 6.71 17.29 -18.59
C LEU A 248 7.01 15.99 -19.32
N GLU A 249 6.83 14.84 -18.67
CA GLU A 249 7.02 13.51 -19.26
C GLU A 249 6.03 13.26 -20.40
N ALA A 250 4.74 13.52 -20.18
CA ALA A 250 3.71 13.38 -21.21
C ALA A 250 4.00 14.28 -22.42
N HIS A 251 4.35 15.55 -22.17
CA HIS A 251 4.76 16.48 -23.23
C HIS A 251 5.98 15.97 -24.00
N GLN A 252 6.98 15.47 -23.29
CA GLN A 252 8.22 15.00 -23.91
C GLN A 252 8.00 13.72 -24.73
N GLN A 253 7.15 12.80 -24.28
CA GLN A 253 6.82 11.58 -25.02
C GLN A 253 6.09 11.91 -26.33
N GLN A 254 5.13 12.85 -26.28
CA GLN A 254 4.28 13.19 -27.41
C GLN A 254 4.95 14.10 -28.45
N TYR A 255 5.81 15.04 -28.00
CA TYR A 255 6.36 16.08 -28.87
C TYR A 255 7.89 16.08 -28.98
N ARG A 256 8.61 15.39 -28.08
CA ARG A 256 10.08 15.29 -28.04
C ARG A 256 10.79 16.64 -28.16
N CYS A 257 10.29 17.64 -27.42
CA CYS A 257 10.75 19.01 -27.52
C CYS A 257 12.19 19.22 -27.00
N LYS A 258 12.62 18.40 -26.03
CA LYS A 258 13.97 18.44 -25.44
C LYS A 258 14.82 17.27 -25.92
N THR A 259 16.15 17.42 -25.85
CA THR A 259 17.03 16.26 -26.00
C THR A 259 16.85 15.31 -24.82
N GLY A 260 17.21 14.03 -24.99
CA GLY A 260 17.14 13.06 -23.89
C GLY A 260 17.93 13.49 -22.66
N GLU A 261 19.09 14.14 -22.86
CA GLU A 261 19.91 14.67 -21.76
C GLU A 261 19.26 15.87 -21.06
N GLN A 262 18.67 16.81 -21.82
CA GLN A 262 17.97 17.97 -21.25
C GLN A 262 16.75 17.54 -20.44
N HIS A 263 15.96 16.61 -20.98
CA HIS A 263 14.80 16.06 -20.30
C HIS A 263 15.21 15.32 -19.02
N LYS A 264 16.19 14.42 -19.12
CA LYS A 264 16.70 13.67 -17.98
C LYS A 264 17.21 14.61 -16.88
N LYS A 265 18.01 15.62 -17.22
CA LYS A 265 18.52 16.60 -16.26
C LYS A 265 17.40 17.31 -15.51
N GLU A 266 16.32 17.67 -16.19
CA GLU A 266 15.18 18.34 -15.57
C GLU A 266 14.36 17.40 -14.70
N MET A 267 14.16 16.15 -15.13
CA MET A 267 13.52 15.12 -14.32
C MET A 267 14.33 14.76 -13.07
N ASP A 268 15.66 14.71 -13.19
CA ASP A 268 16.56 14.48 -12.06
C ASP A 268 16.49 15.64 -11.04
N ASP A 269 16.44 16.90 -11.49
CA ASP A 269 16.28 18.07 -10.63
C ASP A 269 14.93 18.07 -9.89
N LEU A 270 13.84 17.75 -10.59
CA LEU A 270 12.51 17.63 -9.97
C LEU A 270 12.43 16.46 -9.00
N THR A 271 13.07 15.34 -9.32
CA THR A 271 13.18 14.18 -8.43
C THR A 271 13.95 14.52 -7.16
N GLU A 272 15.06 15.25 -7.30
CA GLU A 272 15.87 15.72 -6.17
C GLU A 272 15.08 16.69 -5.28
N LYS A 273 14.39 17.66 -5.88
CA LYS A 273 13.49 18.59 -5.16
C LYS A 273 12.45 17.83 -4.36
N ARG A 274 11.77 16.87 -5.00
CA ARG A 274 10.77 16.02 -4.35
C ARG A 274 11.39 15.24 -3.19
N ARG A 275 12.55 14.60 -3.37
CA ARG A 275 13.23 13.85 -2.32
C ARG A 275 13.54 14.71 -1.09
N LYS A 276 14.04 15.94 -1.31
CA LYS A 276 14.32 16.90 -0.23
C LYS A 276 13.05 17.28 0.56
N VAL A 277 11.91 17.40 -0.12
CA VAL A 277 10.63 17.69 0.53
C VAL A 277 10.18 16.53 1.40
N PHE A 278 10.29 15.28 0.92
CA PHE A 278 9.93 14.10 1.71
C PHE A 278 10.83 13.93 2.93
N SER A 279 12.15 14.12 2.79
CA SER A 279 13.06 14.10 3.96
C SER A 279 12.66 15.13 5.02
N LYS A 280 12.26 16.35 4.61
CA LYS A 280 11.76 17.37 5.56
C LYS A 280 10.41 17.00 6.19
N LEU A 281 9.54 16.31 5.45
CA LEU A 281 8.27 15.81 5.97
C LEU A 281 8.50 14.74 7.04
N ASP A 282 9.39 13.79 6.76
CA ASP A 282 9.75 12.71 7.68
C ASP A 282 10.31 13.30 8.99
N ASP A 283 11.22 14.28 8.91
CA ASP A 283 11.75 14.99 10.08
C ASP A 283 10.64 15.63 10.93
N LEU A 284 9.66 16.28 10.29
CA LEU A 284 8.55 16.94 10.97
C LEU A 284 7.58 15.94 11.62
N VAL A 285 7.29 14.83 10.94
CA VAL A 285 6.38 13.78 11.45
C VAL A 285 7.03 12.98 12.58
N LEU A 286 8.31 12.63 12.45
CA LEU A 286 9.10 12.02 13.52
C LEU A 286 9.07 12.89 14.77
N PHE A 287 9.27 14.20 14.62
CA PHE A 287 9.20 15.14 15.73
C PHE A 287 7.80 15.20 16.38
N GLU A 288 6.71 15.19 15.60
CA GLU A 288 5.35 15.13 16.17
C GLU A 288 5.11 13.85 16.97
N ASN A 289 5.56 12.71 16.45
CA ASN A 289 5.45 11.42 17.14
C ASN A 289 6.24 11.43 18.46
N VAL A 290 7.45 11.98 18.45
CA VAL A 290 8.27 12.13 19.67
C VAL A 290 7.59 13.06 20.67
N VAL A 291 7.10 14.24 20.24
CA VAL A 291 6.37 15.18 21.12
C VAL A 291 5.09 14.57 21.67
N TYR A 292 4.37 13.79 20.87
CA TYR A 292 3.17 13.09 21.30
C TYR A 292 3.49 12.03 22.37
N LEU A 293 4.54 11.23 22.15
CA LEU A 293 5.02 10.25 23.13
C LEU A 293 5.48 10.93 24.42
N VAL A 294 6.22 12.03 24.31
CA VAL A 294 6.65 12.92 25.39
C VAL A 294 5.44 13.43 26.19
N LYS A 295 4.39 13.93 25.52
CA LYS A 295 3.16 14.40 26.19
C LYS A 295 2.40 13.27 26.88
N LYS A 296 2.34 12.07 26.28
CA LYS A 296 1.73 10.89 26.90
C LYS A 296 2.54 10.32 28.06
N ALA A 297 3.85 10.48 28.02
CA ALA A 297 4.77 10.04 29.08
C ALA A 297 4.89 11.05 30.23
N ALA A 298 4.51 12.31 30.01
CA ALA A 298 4.53 13.37 31.03
C ALA A 298 3.86 13.00 32.38
N PRO A 299 2.69 12.33 32.43
CA PRO A 299 2.10 11.91 33.70
C PRO A 299 2.85 10.78 34.43
N PHE A 300 3.84 10.13 33.77
CA PHE A 300 4.61 9.02 34.34
C PHE A 300 5.98 9.46 34.92
N CYS A 301 6.25 10.76 35.00
CA CYS A 301 7.28 11.43 35.81
C CYS A 301 8.58 10.63 36.06
N SER A 302 9.36 10.37 35.00
CA SER A 302 10.79 10.11 35.13
C SER A 302 11.54 10.92 34.08
N ILE A 303 12.28 11.92 34.55
CA ILE A 303 13.22 12.72 33.73
C ILE A 303 14.19 11.79 32.98
N GLY A 304 14.52 10.62 33.54
CA GLY A 304 15.36 9.62 32.89
C GLY A 304 14.76 9.03 31.61
N PHE A 305 13.43 8.85 31.55
CA PHE A 305 12.76 8.34 30.34
C PHE A 305 12.78 9.37 29.19
N PHE A 306 12.66 10.66 29.53
CA PHE A 306 12.76 11.75 28.57
C PHE A 306 14.18 11.91 28.01
N VAL A 307 15.20 11.80 28.85
CA VAL A 307 16.60 11.84 28.42
C VAL A 307 16.91 10.64 27.51
N LEU A 308 16.41 9.45 27.83
CA LEU A 308 16.62 8.26 27.02
C LEU A 308 15.96 8.35 25.63
N LEU A 309 14.72 8.88 25.56
CA LEU A 309 14.03 9.14 24.29
C LEU A 309 14.75 10.19 23.44
N LEU A 310 15.21 11.29 24.05
CA LEU A 310 16.00 12.31 23.35
C LEU A 310 17.34 11.75 22.85
N CYS A 311 18.03 10.92 23.65
CA CYS A 311 19.28 10.29 23.26
C CYS A 311 19.12 9.25 22.14
N ILE A 312 17.96 8.60 22.01
CA ILE A 312 17.67 7.69 20.90
C ILE A 312 17.39 8.48 19.61
N VAL A 313 16.64 9.57 19.71
CA VAL A 313 16.27 10.41 18.55
C VAL A 313 17.45 11.24 18.03
N LEU A 314 18.37 11.68 18.90
CA LEU A 314 19.55 12.47 18.50
C LEU A 314 20.77 11.63 18.05
N ASN A 315 20.70 10.29 18.15
CA ASN A 315 21.77 9.38 17.70
C ASN A 315 21.44 8.63 16.39
N GLN A 316 20.31 8.94 15.75
CA GLN A 316 19.99 8.52 14.38
C GLN A 316 20.24 9.68 13.42
#